data_AF-A0A8J3ZPH3-F1
#
_entry.id   AF-A0A8J3ZPH3-F1
#
_cell.length_a   1.000
_cell.length_b   1.000
_cell.length_c   1.000
_cell.angle_alpha   90.00
_cell.angle_beta   90.00
_cell.angle_gamma   90.00
#
_symmetry.space_group_name_H-M   'P 1'
#
loop_
_entity.id
_entity.type
_entity.pdbx_description
1 polymer ?
#
loop_
_entity_poly.entity_id
_entity_poly.type
_entity_poly.pdbx_seq_one_letter_code
_entity_poly.pdbx_strand_id
1 'polypeptide(L)' 'MSEFIEVDVNGDGIDDLVKVTEFDDGSILSQADTNGDGLIDVAAYDEDGDGVPEQTAEDVDYDGDVDIATSN' A
#
# COMPACT_ATOMS: atom_id res chain seq x y z
N MET A 1 8.05 6.59 11.19
CA MET A 1 8.86 7.24 10.12
C MET A 1 8.23 6.91 8.77
N SER A 2 8.63 7.56 7.67
CA SER A 2 8.16 7.16 6.33
C SER A 2 9.33 6.81 5.43
N GLU A 3 9.24 5.66 4.77
CA GLU A 3 10.21 5.13 3.82
C GLU A 3 9.56 4.96 2.45
N PHE A 4 10.34 5.17 1.40
CA PHE A 4 9.95 4.90 0.01
C PHE A 4 10.82 3.78 -0.53
N ILE A 5 10.19 2.79 -1.13
CA ILE A 5 10.81 1.59 -1.68
C ILE A 5 10.33 1.50 -3.12
N GLU A 6 11.26 1.27 -4.04
CA GLU A 6 10.96 1.01 -5.45
C GLU A 6 11.11 -0.50 -5.66
N VAL A 7 9.99 -1.18 -5.89
CA VAL A 7 9.96 -2.64 -6.07
C VAL A 7 8.77 -3.03 -6.96
N ASP A 8 9.02 -3.89 -7.93
CA ASP A 8 7.98 -4.55 -8.74
C ASP A 8 7.09 -5.44 -7.85
N VAL A 9 5.93 -4.92 -7.39
CA VAL A 9 4.93 -5.64 -6.58
C VAL A 9 3.89 -6.34 -7.44
N ASN A 10 3.57 -5.81 -8.62
CA ASN A 10 2.54 -6.40 -9.50
C ASN A 10 3.11 -7.43 -10.51
N GLY A 11 4.44 -7.52 -10.64
CA GLY A 11 5.14 -8.46 -11.52
C GLY A 11 5.18 -8.04 -13.00
N ASP A 12 4.99 -6.76 -13.30
CA ASP A 12 4.98 -6.25 -14.68
C ASP A 12 6.39 -5.94 -15.23
N GLY A 13 7.40 -5.98 -14.36
CA GLY A 13 8.81 -5.70 -14.68
C GLY A 13 9.19 -4.22 -14.63
N ILE A 14 8.32 -3.35 -14.13
CA ILE A 14 8.57 -1.96 -13.78
C ILE A 14 8.59 -1.87 -12.26
N ASP A 15 9.51 -1.08 -11.70
CA ASP A 15 9.53 -0.86 -10.25
C ASP A 15 8.36 0.04 -9.86
N ASP A 16 7.53 -0.43 -8.93
CA ASP A 16 6.40 0.31 -8.37
C ASP A 16 6.85 1.16 -7.17
N LEU A 17 6.16 2.27 -6.92
CA LEU A 17 6.48 3.14 -5.80
C LEU A 17 5.70 2.70 -4.56
N VAL A 18 6.41 2.13 -3.58
CA VAL A 18 5.84 1.73 -2.29
C VAL A 18 6.27 2.71 -1.21
N LYS A 19 5.30 3.29 -0.51
CA LYS A 19 5.49 4.14 0.67
C LYS A 19 5.04 3.40 1.93
N VAL A 20 5.98 3.19 2.85
CA VAL A 20 5.68 2.63 4.18
C VAL A 20 5.76 3.75 5.21
N THR A 21 4.75 3.87 6.06
CA THR A 21 4.66 4.87 7.11
C THR A 21 4.39 4.19 8.44
N GLU A 22 5.38 4.18 9.32
CA GLU A 22 5.25 3.74 10.70
C GLU A 22 4.82 4.93 11.58
N PHE A 23 3.82 4.72 12.42
CA PHE A 23 3.34 5.69 13.39
C PHE A 23 3.97 5.46 14.77
N ASP A 24 3.90 6.48 15.63
CA ASP A 24 4.46 6.41 16.99
C ASP A 24 3.70 5.43 17.92
N ASP A 25 2.49 5.01 17.53
CA ASP A 25 1.67 4.04 18.27
C ASP A 25 2.01 2.57 17.94
N GLY A 26 2.89 2.35 16.96
CA GLY A 26 3.29 1.02 16.49
C GLY A 26 2.57 0.57 15.22
N SER A 27 1.54 1.29 14.77
CA SER A 27 0.85 0.98 13.52
C SER A 27 1.70 1.30 12.30
N ILE A 28 1.46 0.58 11.20
CA ILE A 28 2.18 0.67 9.93
C ILE A 28 1.18 0.81 8.80
N LEU A 29 1.34 1.86 7.99
CA LEU A 29 0.59 2.08 6.75
C LEU A 29 1.51 1.91 5.54
N SER A 30 1.27 0.88 4.75
CA SER A 30 1.91 0.64 3.46
C SER A 30 0.99 1.09 2.34
N GLN A 31 1.51 1.82 1.36
CA GLN A 31 0.78 2.31 0.20
C GLN A 31 1.65 2.07 -1.05
N ALA A 32 1.10 1.59 -2.15
CA ALA A 32 1.81 1.36 -3.40
C ALA A 32 1.08 2.01 -4.57
N ASP A 33 1.83 2.67 -5.43
CA ASP A 33 1.43 3.14 -6.76
C ASP A 33 2.10 2.22 -7.77
N THR A 34 1.29 1.39 -8.43
CA THR A 34 1.73 0.31 -9.33
C THR A 34 1.61 0.66 -10.80
N ASN A 35 0.96 1.78 -11.14
CA ASN A 35 0.82 2.24 -12.51
C ASN A 35 1.61 3.53 -12.78
N GLY A 36 2.18 4.14 -11.74
CA GLY A 36 2.99 5.35 -11.77
C GLY A 36 2.20 6.62 -12.09
N ASP A 37 0.89 6.64 -11.86
CA ASP A 37 0.01 7.78 -12.15
C ASP A 37 -0.05 8.80 -11.00
N GLY A 38 0.53 8.46 -9.84
CA GLY A 38 0.58 9.28 -8.64
C GLY A 38 -0.62 9.10 -7.69
N LEU A 39 -1.52 8.19 -7.99
CA LEU A 39 -2.58 7.69 -7.11
C LEU A 39 -2.11 6.38 -6.45
N ILE A 40 -2.74 6.03 -5.34
CA ILE A 40 -2.39 4.82 -4.59
C ILE A 40 -3.31 3.71 -5.05
N ASP A 41 -2.72 2.69 -5.66
CA ASP A 41 -3.43 1.51 -6.13
C ASP A 41 -3.63 0.50 -5.00
N VAL A 42 -2.68 0.37 -4.08
CA VAL A 42 -2.76 -0.58 -2.97
C VAL A 42 -2.44 0.11 -1.66
N ALA A 43 -3.27 -0.07 -0.65
CA ALA A 43 -3.01 0.40 0.71
C ALA A 43 -3.24 -0.72 1.73
N ALA A 44 -2.36 -0.85 2.71
CA ALA A 44 -2.46 -1.82 3.78
C ALA A 44 -2.15 -1.13 5.11
N TYR A 45 -3.05 -1.27 6.07
CA TYR A 45 -2.91 -0.73 7.42
C TYR A 45 -2.82 -1.88 8.42
N ASP A 46 -1.67 -1.97 9.05
CA ASP A 46 -1.34 -2.84 10.16
C ASP A 46 -1.47 -2.00 11.44
N GLU A 47 -2.50 -2.26 12.23
CA GLU A 47 -2.86 -1.49 13.41
C GLU A 47 -2.00 -1.89 14.62
N ASP A 48 -1.52 -3.13 14.69
CA ASP A 48 -0.81 -3.66 15.86
C ASP A 48 0.71 -3.85 15.66
N GLY A 49 1.19 -3.64 14.44
CA GLY A 49 2.59 -3.70 14.04
C GLY A 49 3.16 -5.12 14.04
N ASP A 50 2.32 -6.15 13.93
CA ASP A 50 2.77 -7.55 13.90
C ASP A 50 3.26 -8.02 12.52
N GLY A 51 3.11 -7.17 11.50
CA GLY A 51 3.47 -7.41 10.11
C GLY A 51 2.34 -8.01 9.28
N VAL A 52 1.16 -8.20 9.85
CA VAL A 52 -0.07 -8.59 9.16
C VAL A 52 -1.01 -7.39 9.14
N PRO A 53 -1.37 -6.85 7.97
CA PRO A 53 -2.33 -5.76 7.93
C PRO A 53 -3.74 -6.24 8.28
N GLU A 54 -4.38 -5.57 9.25
CA GLU A 54 -5.80 -5.73 9.55
C GLU A 54 -6.68 -5.18 8.45
N GLN A 55 -6.22 -4.17 7.71
CA GLN A 55 -6.99 -3.56 6.64
C GLN A 55 -6.19 -3.51 5.36
N THR A 56 -6.78 -3.91 4.26
CA THR A 56 -6.22 -3.76 2.92
C THR A 56 -7.23 -3.14 1.98
N ALA A 57 -6.74 -2.30 1.08
CA ALA A 57 -7.50 -1.63 0.04
C ALA A 57 -6.74 -1.75 -1.28
N GLU A 58 -7.43 -2.05 -2.36
CA GLU A 58 -6.89 -2.17 -3.71
C GLU A 58 -7.84 -1.48 -4.70
N ASP A 59 -7.28 -0.63 -5.55
CA ASP A 59 -7.86 -0.11 -6.79
C ASP A 59 -7.28 -0.96 -7.93
N VAL A 60 -8.14 -1.75 -8.58
CA VAL A 60 -7.73 -2.72 -9.61
C VAL A 60 -8.01 -2.22 -11.01
N ASP A 61 -8.83 -1.17 -11.17
CA ASP A 61 -9.11 -0.56 -12.46
C ASP A 61 -8.39 0.77 -12.70
N TYR A 62 -7.65 1.24 -11.68
CA TYR A 62 -6.78 2.40 -11.71
C TYR A 62 -7.54 3.71 -11.99
N ASP A 63 -8.74 3.83 -11.45
CA ASP A 63 -9.57 5.02 -11.60
C ASP A 63 -9.41 6.04 -10.45
N GLY A 64 -8.66 5.67 -9.41
CA GLY A 64 -8.38 6.47 -8.23
C GLY A 64 -9.36 6.26 -7.07
N ASP A 65 -10.37 5.42 -7.26
CA ASP A 65 -11.29 4.98 -6.22
C ASP A 65 -10.96 3.53 -5.82
N VAL A 66 -11.08 3.23 -4.51
CA VAL A 66 -10.82 1.88 -4.02
C VAL A 66 -11.94 0.93 -4.46
N ASP A 67 -11.58 -0.12 -5.18
CA ASP A 67 -12.48 -1.19 -5.62
C ASP A 67 -12.72 -2.24 -4.53
N ILE A 68 -11.63 -2.68 -3.91
CA ILE A 68 -11.60 -3.79 -2.97
C ILE A 68 -11.10 -3.26 -1.64
N ALA A 69 -11.89 -3.42 -0.58
CA ALA A 69 -11.44 -3.17 0.77
C ALA A 69 -11.76 -4.38 1.64
N THR A 70 -10.75 -4.95 2.27
CA THR A 70 -10.88 -6.08 3.20
C THR A 70 -10.41 -5.65 4.57
N SER A 71 -11.10 -6.15 5.61
CA SER A 71 -10.67 -6.00 6.99
C SER A 71 -10.71 -7.37 7.67
N ASN A 72 -9.67 -7.71 8.42
CA ASN A 72 -9.52 -8.99 9.12
C ASN A 72 -9.94 -8.89 10.60
#